data_AF-A0A5E4JP11-F1
#
_entry.id   AF-A0A5E4JP11-F1
#
_cell.length_a   1.000
_cell.length_b   1.000
_cell.length_c   1.000
_cell.angle_alpha   90.00
_cell.angle_beta   90.00
_cell.angle_gamma   90.00
#
_symmetry.space_group_name_H-M   'P 1'
#
loop_
_entity.id
_entity.type
_entity.pdbx_description
1 polymer ?
#
loop_
_entity_poly.entity_id
_entity_poly.type
_entity_poly.pdbx_seq_one_letter_code
_entity_poly.pdbx_strand_id
1 'polypeptide(L)'
;MATLERVMQMKQQGLNDAQIAGSLRQEGISPKEINDALSQSKIKSALNSNPEAPGMEATPSNYPMEQSMGQAQSDYGLSQPSQPVFPSAPPQPQEYSGVETQDYVPSAETEGADPGQGYSADYAPDYQGGEQAYTEYQPKSGGVDIETINEICEQTVDEKTEKLKKEISSFTKFREETSFEVQKMNERLTRMENNFNDLQMAILRKIGGYGEDIKNISREMHETQDSFSKILDPLTDNIRELQRITGKDSSREEVPQQEPEEKPEPPPRKPIRKEKNDFEDYLR
;
A
#
# COMPACT_ATOMS: atom_id res chain seq x y z
N MET A 1 -24.41 19.41 15.20
CA MET A 1 -24.35 18.04 15.74
C MET A 1 -22.89 17.68 15.88
N ALA A 2 -22.50 16.96 16.91
CA ALA A 2 -21.10 16.57 17.09
C ALA A 2 -20.71 15.57 15.98
N THR A 3 -19.55 15.76 15.35
CA THR A 3 -19.03 14.91 14.27
C THR A 3 -18.92 13.44 14.68
N LEU A 4 -18.60 13.17 15.95
CA LEU A 4 -18.62 11.85 16.56
C LEU A 4 -19.99 11.15 16.47
N GLU A 5 -21.08 11.88 16.69
CA GLU A 5 -22.44 11.32 16.66
C GLU A 5 -22.82 10.87 15.25
N ARG A 6 -22.43 11.66 14.25
CA ARG A 6 -22.64 11.34 12.85
C ARG A 6 -21.83 10.11 12.41
N VAL A 7 -20.57 10.00 12.85
CA VAL A 7 -19.74 8.80 12.62
C VAL A 7 -20.41 7.56 13.20
N MET A 8 -20.88 7.61 14.45
CA MET A 8 -21.56 6.47 15.09
C MET A 8 -22.84 6.07 14.33
N GLN A 9 -23.63 7.05 13.89
CA GLN A 9 -24.84 6.81 13.10
C GLN A 9 -24.53 6.11 11.77
N MET A 10 -23.55 6.61 11.01
CA MET A 10 -23.16 6.01 9.73
C MET A 10 -22.58 4.60 9.93
N LYS A 11 -21.82 4.38 11.00
CA LYS A 11 -21.29 3.06 11.35
C LYS A 11 -22.40 2.07 11.72
N GLN A 12 -23.46 2.54 12.40
CA GLN A 12 -24.65 1.74 12.69
C GLN A 12 -25.45 1.40 11.41
N GLN A 13 -25.34 2.21 10.36
CA GLN A 13 -25.88 1.91 9.02
C GLN A 13 -25.00 0.93 8.22
N GLY A 14 -23.86 0.48 8.76
CA GLY A 14 -22.96 -0.47 8.10
C GLY A 14 -22.01 0.14 7.07
N LEU A 15 -21.87 1.47 7.04
CA LEU A 15 -20.90 2.15 6.18
C LEU A 15 -19.47 1.90 6.69
N ASN A 16 -18.52 1.71 5.77
CA ASN A 16 -17.11 1.56 6.14
C ASN A 16 -16.45 2.93 6.45
N ASP A 17 -15.33 2.92 7.17
CA ASP A 17 -14.62 4.15 7.60
C ASP A 17 -14.27 5.08 6.41
N ALA A 18 -13.96 4.53 5.23
CA ALA A 18 -13.62 5.31 4.04
C ALA A 18 -14.84 6.02 3.44
N GLN A 19 -15.99 5.36 3.40
CA GLN A 19 -17.28 5.93 2.98
C GLN A 19 -17.74 7.01 3.96
N ILE A 20 -17.56 6.78 5.26
CA ILE A 20 -17.85 7.75 6.31
C ILE A 20 -16.99 9.00 6.13
N ALA A 21 -15.68 8.84 5.95
CA ALA A 21 -14.77 9.95 5.70
C ALA A 21 -15.14 10.73 4.42
N GLY A 22 -15.55 10.02 3.35
CA GLY A 22 -16.04 10.64 2.12
C GLY A 22 -17.27 11.52 2.34
N SER A 23 -18.29 10.99 3.02
CA SER A 23 -19.53 11.72 3.31
C SER A 23 -19.29 12.93 4.21
N LEU A 24 -18.47 12.81 5.25
CA LEU A 24 -18.17 13.92 6.16
C LEU A 24 -17.35 15.03 5.49
N ARG A 25 -16.47 14.68 4.53
CA ARG A 25 -15.78 15.68 3.70
C ARG A 25 -16.74 16.46 2.81
N GLN A 26 -17.77 15.81 2.26
CA GLN A 26 -18.81 16.49 1.47
C GLN A 26 -19.66 17.44 2.33
N GLU A 27 -19.83 17.12 3.62
CA GLU A 27 -20.45 17.99 4.61
C GLU A 27 -19.53 19.13 5.09
N GLY A 28 -18.29 19.23 4.57
CA GLY A 28 -17.34 20.30 4.85
C GLY A 28 -16.52 20.10 6.13
N ILE A 29 -16.52 18.91 6.72
CA ILE A 29 -15.79 18.62 7.95
C ILE A 29 -14.28 18.43 7.64
N SER A 30 -13.43 18.98 8.50
CA SER A 30 -11.98 18.92 8.31
C SER A 30 -11.44 17.48 8.45
N PRO A 31 -10.39 17.09 7.69
CA PRO A 31 -9.80 15.75 7.79
C PRO A 31 -9.31 15.37 9.19
N LYS A 32 -8.81 16.36 9.95
CA LYS A 32 -8.34 16.15 11.33
C LYS A 32 -9.49 15.76 12.25
N GLU A 33 -10.61 16.46 12.16
CA GLU A 33 -11.81 16.20 12.96
C GLU A 33 -12.46 14.86 12.60
N ILE A 34 -12.45 14.48 11.31
CA ILE A 34 -12.91 13.16 10.86
C ILE A 34 -12.08 12.04 11.50
N ASN A 35 -10.75 12.18 11.51
CA ASN A 35 -9.86 11.16 12.06
C ASN A 35 -9.99 11.05 13.59
N ASP A 36 -10.12 12.19 14.28
CA ASP A 36 -10.39 12.23 15.72
C ASP A 36 -11.73 11.57 16.06
N ALA A 37 -12.81 11.93 15.36
CA ALA A 37 -14.14 11.34 15.54
C ALA A 37 -14.17 9.83 15.23
N LEU A 38 -13.48 9.36 14.18
CA LEU A 38 -13.35 7.94 13.88
C LEU A 38 -12.61 7.18 14.98
N SER A 39 -11.50 7.74 15.50
CA SER A 39 -10.72 7.15 16.59
C SER A 39 -11.55 7.06 17.87
N GLN A 40 -12.22 8.15 18.27
CA GLN A 40 -13.12 8.19 19.42
C GLN A 40 -14.28 7.20 19.26
N SER A 41 -14.84 7.05 18.05
CA SER A 41 -15.91 6.08 17.81
C SER A 41 -15.47 4.64 18.01
N LYS A 42 -14.21 4.28 17.64
CA LYS A 42 -13.66 2.94 17.83
C LYS A 42 -13.47 2.61 19.30
N ILE A 43 -12.94 3.56 20.07
CA ILE A 43 -12.80 3.45 21.52
C ILE A 43 -14.18 3.26 22.15
N LYS A 44 -15.16 4.10 21.79
CA LYS A 44 -16.51 4.03 22.35
C LYS A 44 -17.25 2.74 21.97
N SER A 45 -17.08 2.24 20.75
CA SER A 45 -17.59 0.91 20.35
C SER A 45 -16.98 -0.19 21.21
N ALA A 46 -15.66 -0.17 21.43
CA ALA A 46 -14.97 -1.18 22.24
C ALA A 46 -15.43 -1.17 23.71
N LEU A 47 -15.71 0.00 24.28
CA LEU A 47 -16.30 0.09 25.63
C LEU A 47 -17.75 -0.41 25.66
N ASN A 48 -18.55 -0.14 24.63
CA ASN A 48 -19.97 -0.49 24.62
C ASN A 48 -20.24 -1.95 24.21
N SER A 49 -19.28 -2.61 23.56
CA SER A 49 -19.34 -4.04 23.23
C SER A 49 -19.07 -4.97 24.42
N ASN A 50 -18.98 -4.44 25.65
CA ASN A 50 -18.79 -5.25 26.84
C ASN A 50 -19.72 -4.88 28.02
N PRO A 51 -21.00 -5.26 27.97
CA PRO A 51 -21.77 -5.57 29.17
C PRO A 51 -21.80 -7.10 29.36
N GLU A 52 -21.34 -7.55 30.52
CA GLU A 52 -21.33 -8.96 30.98
C GLU A 52 -20.10 -9.81 30.62
N ALA A 53 -19.03 -9.63 31.41
CA ALA A 53 -18.34 -10.76 32.00
C ALA A 53 -18.25 -10.55 33.53
N PRO A 54 -18.76 -11.47 34.35
CA PRO A 54 -18.67 -11.41 35.81
C PRO A 54 -17.21 -11.61 36.25
N GLY A 55 -16.87 -10.97 37.36
CA GLY A 55 -15.49 -10.77 37.81
C GLY A 55 -14.61 -12.02 37.80
N MET A 56 -13.38 -11.85 37.35
CA MET A 56 -12.24 -12.61 37.82
C MET A 56 -11.06 -11.68 38.06
N GLU A 57 -10.43 -11.96 39.19
CA GLU A 57 -9.31 -11.28 39.80
C GLU A 57 -8.09 -11.19 38.90
N ALA A 58 -7.25 -10.22 39.25
CA ALA A 58 -5.92 -9.99 38.71
C ALA A 58 -5.07 -11.27 38.70
N THR A 59 -4.41 -11.56 37.58
CA THR A 59 -3.12 -12.27 37.57
C THR A 59 -2.21 -11.74 36.44
N PRO A 60 -0.88 -11.73 36.64
CA PRO A 60 0.08 -11.09 35.76
C PRO A 60 0.60 -12.02 34.66
N SER A 61 1.20 -11.39 33.64
CA SER A 61 2.14 -11.89 32.63
C SER A 61 2.43 -13.40 32.59
N ASN A 62 2.13 -14.04 31.46
CA ASN A 62 2.90 -15.21 31.01
C ASN A 62 2.83 -15.40 29.49
N TYR A 63 4.00 -15.59 28.87
CA TYR A 63 4.20 -15.92 27.45
C TYR A 63 3.67 -17.33 27.13
N PRO A 64 3.27 -17.62 25.87
CA PRO A 64 3.30 -18.98 25.36
C PRO A 64 4.53 -19.22 24.49
N MET A 65 5.39 -20.10 24.98
CA MET A 65 6.45 -20.75 24.24
C MET A 65 5.86 -21.82 23.30
N GLU A 66 6.49 -21.93 22.15
CA GLU A 66 6.38 -22.97 21.13
C GLU A 66 6.70 -24.36 21.72
N GLN A 67 5.84 -25.37 21.48
CA GLN A 67 6.29 -26.76 21.52
C GLN A 67 5.52 -27.68 20.57
N SER A 68 6.30 -28.24 19.67
CA SER A 68 6.07 -29.40 18.79
C SER A 68 5.73 -30.68 19.57
N MET A 69 4.74 -31.45 19.12
CA MET A 69 4.92 -32.82 18.59
C MET A 69 3.59 -33.43 18.16
N GLY A 70 3.67 -34.30 17.15
CA GLY A 70 2.54 -34.82 16.40
C GLY A 70 1.75 -35.92 17.09
N GLN A 71 0.56 -36.17 16.55
CA GLN A 71 -0.01 -37.50 16.52
C GLN A 71 -0.91 -37.67 15.30
N ALA A 72 -0.64 -38.74 14.56
CA ALA A 72 -1.41 -39.18 13.43
C ALA A 72 -2.80 -39.66 13.88
N GLN A 73 -3.85 -39.20 13.20
CA GLN A 73 -5.06 -39.98 13.07
C GLN A 73 -5.77 -39.66 11.74
N SER A 74 -5.89 -40.72 10.96
CA SER A 74 -6.66 -40.88 9.74
C SER A 74 -8.15 -40.67 9.97
N ASP A 75 -8.81 -39.91 9.09
CA ASP A 75 -10.24 -40.09 8.84
C ASP A 75 -10.59 -39.81 7.37
N TYR A 76 -11.43 -40.68 6.83
CA TYR A 76 -11.89 -40.73 5.44
C TYR A 76 -13.18 -39.91 5.32
N GLY A 77 -13.37 -39.12 4.24
CA GLY A 77 -14.72 -38.64 3.95
C GLY A 77 -14.90 -37.52 2.93
N LEU A 78 -15.29 -37.92 1.72
CA LEU A 78 -16.05 -37.20 0.68
C LEU A 78 -15.44 -35.95 0.02
N SER A 79 -14.90 -36.22 -1.16
CA SER A 79 -14.71 -35.32 -2.29
C SER A 79 -16.02 -34.64 -2.72
N GLN A 80 -16.05 -33.32 -2.60
CA GLN A 80 -17.03 -32.45 -3.25
C GLN A 80 -16.43 -31.96 -4.58
N PRO A 81 -17.14 -32.02 -5.71
CA PRO A 81 -16.61 -31.58 -7.00
C PRO A 81 -16.45 -30.06 -7.02
N SER A 82 -15.19 -29.62 -7.02
CA SER A 82 -14.78 -28.23 -7.16
C SER A 82 -15.30 -27.65 -8.47
N GLN A 83 -16.10 -26.60 -8.40
CA GLN A 83 -16.42 -25.78 -9.57
C GLN A 83 -15.16 -25.04 -10.06
N PRO A 84 -15.00 -24.83 -11.37
CA PRO A 84 -13.90 -24.07 -11.92
C PRO A 84 -13.99 -22.60 -11.48
N VAL A 85 -13.11 -22.22 -10.56
CA VAL A 85 -12.92 -20.83 -10.16
C VAL A 85 -12.12 -20.16 -11.28
N PHE A 86 -12.79 -19.32 -12.07
CA PHE A 86 -12.12 -18.45 -13.03
C PHE A 86 -11.19 -17.49 -12.26
N PRO A 87 -9.91 -17.35 -12.64
CA PRO A 87 -9.01 -16.40 -12.00
C PRO A 87 -9.53 -14.98 -12.25
N SER A 88 -9.95 -14.32 -11.17
CA SER A 88 -10.18 -12.89 -11.15
C SER A 88 -8.90 -12.18 -11.60
N ALA A 89 -9.06 -11.30 -12.59
CA ALA A 89 -7.99 -10.51 -13.16
C ALA A 89 -7.19 -9.78 -12.06
N PRO A 90 -5.86 -9.64 -12.21
CA PRO A 90 -5.05 -8.91 -11.25
C PRO A 90 -5.57 -7.48 -11.11
N PRO A 91 -5.69 -6.94 -9.89
CA PRO A 91 -6.08 -5.57 -9.68
C PRO A 91 -5.07 -4.67 -10.39
N GLN A 92 -5.56 -3.86 -11.33
CA GLN A 92 -4.73 -2.87 -11.98
C GLN A 92 -4.14 -1.93 -10.93
N PRO A 93 -2.85 -1.59 -11.00
CA PRO A 93 -2.26 -0.61 -10.11
C PRO A 93 -3.01 0.72 -10.29
N GLN A 94 -3.67 1.17 -9.23
CA GLN A 94 -4.17 2.54 -9.18
C GLN A 94 -2.97 3.46 -9.26
N GLU A 95 -2.83 4.14 -10.39
CA GLU A 95 -1.93 5.27 -10.56
C GLU A 95 -2.26 6.31 -9.49
N TYR A 96 -1.39 6.38 -8.49
CA TYR A 96 -1.42 7.41 -7.46
C TYR A 96 -1.04 8.73 -8.14
N SER A 97 -2.05 9.53 -8.45
CA SER A 97 -1.87 10.90 -8.92
C SER A 97 -1.16 11.69 -7.82
N GLY A 98 -0.05 12.32 -8.19
CA GLY A 98 0.84 13.04 -7.30
C GLY A 98 0.12 14.04 -6.41
N VAL A 99 0.33 13.91 -5.10
CA VAL A 99 0.07 14.96 -4.13
C VAL A 99 1.34 15.80 -4.12
N GLU A 100 1.23 17.04 -4.60
CA GLU A 100 2.26 18.06 -4.47
C GLU A 100 2.66 18.19 -2.99
N THR A 101 3.90 17.87 -2.70
CA THR A 101 4.59 18.20 -1.46
C THR A 101 4.67 19.72 -1.34
N GLN A 102 3.83 20.30 -0.50
CA GLN A 102 4.08 21.64 0.04
C GLN A 102 5.30 21.54 0.97
N ASP A 103 6.43 22.05 0.48
CA ASP A 103 7.62 22.35 1.26
C ASP A 103 7.26 23.29 2.41
N TYR A 104 7.10 22.72 3.60
CA TYR A 104 7.03 23.47 4.85
C TYR A 104 8.46 23.82 5.27
N VAL A 105 8.92 25.00 4.83
CA VAL A 105 10.17 25.61 5.27
C VAL A 105 10.07 25.90 6.77
N PRO A 106 10.98 25.38 7.61
CA PRO A 106 11.04 25.74 9.02
C PRO A 106 11.57 27.18 9.14
N SER A 107 10.78 28.06 9.75
CA SER A 107 11.25 29.38 10.19
C SER A 107 12.37 29.18 11.21
N ALA A 108 13.60 29.47 10.80
CA ALA A 108 14.73 29.61 11.68
C ALA A 108 14.57 30.91 12.49
N GLU A 109 14.26 30.77 13.78
CA GLU A 109 14.46 31.84 14.76
C GLU A 109 15.96 32.14 14.81
N THR A 110 16.31 33.26 14.19
CA THR A 110 17.65 33.82 14.21
C THR A 110 17.74 34.69 15.46
N GLU A 111 18.24 34.13 16.56
CA GLU A 111 18.69 34.93 17.70
C GLU A 111 19.90 35.75 17.23
N GLY A 112 19.62 37.03 16.99
CA GLY A 112 20.56 38.03 16.51
C GLY A 112 21.64 38.31 17.54
N ALA A 113 22.86 38.14 17.08
CA ALA A 113 24.06 38.69 17.67
C ALA A 113 24.05 40.24 17.65
N ASP A 114 24.63 40.78 18.71
CA ASP A 114 25.36 42.05 18.85
C ASP A 114 25.60 42.87 17.56
N PRO A 115 25.43 44.21 17.63
CA PRO A 115 26.63 45.01 17.46
C PRO A 115 26.71 46.24 18.36
N GLY A 116 27.88 46.42 18.98
CA GLY A 116 28.38 47.71 19.44
C GLY A 116 28.74 48.65 18.27
N GLN A 117 28.37 49.93 18.44
CA GLN A 117 28.90 51.17 17.83
C GLN A 117 28.15 52.32 18.55
N GLY A 118 28.73 53.37 19.14
CA GLY A 118 29.98 54.05 18.89
C GLY A 118 29.73 55.39 18.17
N TYR A 119 29.66 56.50 18.94
CA TYR A 119 29.57 57.93 18.53
C TYR A 119 28.21 58.36 17.92
N SER A 120 27.61 59.55 18.11
CA SER A 120 28.07 60.94 18.36
C SER A 120 26.87 61.75 18.91
N ALA A 121 27.03 62.64 19.89
CA ALA A 121 27.18 64.10 19.77
C ALA A 121 25.93 64.90 19.29
N ASP A 122 25.60 65.93 20.08
CA ASP A 122 24.84 67.14 19.77
C ASP A 122 23.35 67.03 19.39
N TYR A 123 22.47 67.44 20.31
CA TYR A 123 21.74 68.71 20.18
C TYR A 123 21.00 69.03 21.49
N ALA A 124 21.29 70.21 22.03
CA ALA A 124 20.57 70.81 23.14
C ALA A 124 19.15 71.24 22.72
N PRO A 125 18.19 71.18 23.66
CA PRO A 125 17.17 72.21 23.74
C PRO A 125 17.33 72.98 25.05
N ASP A 126 17.61 74.28 24.88
CA ASP A 126 17.41 75.33 25.87
C ASP A 126 15.95 75.32 26.32
N TYR A 127 15.71 74.98 27.59
CA TYR A 127 14.42 75.19 28.25
C TYR A 127 14.63 76.01 29.51
N GLN A 128 14.35 77.30 29.33
CA GLN A 128 14.32 78.36 30.31
C GLN A 128 13.01 78.31 31.10
N GLY A 129 13.11 78.32 32.43
CA GLY A 129 12.08 78.86 33.32
C GLY A 129 11.10 77.86 33.92
N GLY A 130 11.23 77.63 35.23
CA GLY A 130 10.24 76.92 36.03
C GLY A 130 10.78 76.46 37.37
N GLU A 131 11.06 77.40 38.27
CA GLU A 131 11.29 77.10 39.69
C GLU A 131 10.01 76.49 40.28
N GLN A 132 9.97 75.16 40.40
CA GLN A 132 9.08 74.48 41.32
C GLN A 132 9.91 73.48 42.11
N ALA A 133 10.02 73.77 43.41
CA ALA A 133 10.64 72.95 44.43
C ALA A 133 10.05 71.54 44.38
N TYR A 134 10.75 70.63 43.68
CA TYR A 134 10.50 69.21 43.75
C TYR A 134 11.14 68.69 45.03
N THR A 135 10.28 68.27 45.95
CA THR A 135 10.64 67.50 47.13
C THR A 135 11.50 66.32 46.70
N GLU A 136 12.75 66.33 47.16
CA GLU A 136 13.72 65.27 47.07
C GLU A 136 13.16 64.02 47.76
N TYR A 137 12.41 63.22 46.99
CA TYR A 137 12.15 61.83 47.32
C TYR A 137 13.48 61.11 47.14
N GLN A 138 14.29 61.06 48.21
CA GLN A 138 15.27 60.00 48.34
C GLN A 138 14.50 58.69 48.16
N PRO A 139 14.73 57.91 47.08
CA PRO A 139 14.26 56.55 47.07
C PRO A 139 14.99 55.90 48.24
N LYS A 140 14.23 55.52 49.27
CA LYS A 140 14.67 54.47 50.19
C LYS A 140 15.00 53.28 49.29
N SER A 141 16.29 53.17 48.97
CA SER A 141 16.91 51.99 48.39
C SER A 141 16.74 50.90 49.44
N GLY A 142 15.53 50.35 49.52
CA GLY A 142 15.28 49.00 49.99
C GLY A 142 15.97 48.12 48.96
N GLY A 143 17.29 47.99 49.11
CA GLY A 143 18.07 47.04 48.35
C GLY A 143 17.40 45.70 48.58
N VAL A 144 16.86 45.13 47.50
CA VAL A 144 16.52 43.71 47.51
C VAL A 144 17.80 43.02 47.93
N ASP A 145 17.76 42.39 49.10
CA ASP A 145 18.94 41.81 49.71
C ASP A 145 19.52 40.77 48.73
N ILE A 146 20.83 40.77 48.56
CA ILE A 146 21.49 39.88 47.58
C ILE A 146 21.17 38.41 47.93
N GLU A 147 20.97 38.13 49.22
CA GLU A 147 20.52 36.82 49.72
C GLU A 147 19.14 36.43 49.16
N THR A 148 18.18 37.35 49.09
CA THR A 148 16.86 37.09 48.50
C THR A 148 16.94 36.85 47.00
N ILE A 149 17.82 37.58 46.29
CA ILE A 149 18.04 37.35 44.86
C ILE A 149 18.64 35.96 44.63
N ASN A 150 19.63 35.56 45.43
CA ASN A 150 20.24 34.24 45.34
C ASN A 150 19.23 33.11 45.64
N GLU A 151 18.39 33.26 46.66
CA GLU A 151 17.34 32.28 46.98
C GLU A 151 16.35 32.11 45.81
N ILE A 152 15.90 33.21 45.20
CA ILE A 152 15.02 33.17 44.03
C ILE A 152 15.73 32.53 42.83
N CYS A 153 17.02 32.81 42.64
CA CYS A 153 17.82 32.22 41.57
C CYS A 153 17.99 30.71 41.76
N GLU A 154 18.33 30.24 42.96
CA GLU A 154 18.47 28.82 43.27
C GLU A 154 17.14 28.09 43.08
N GLN A 155 16.05 28.63 43.62
CA GLN A 155 14.72 28.04 43.44
C GLN A 155 14.33 27.96 41.96
N THR A 156 14.61 29.02 41.18
CA THR A 156 14.30 29.02 39.75
C THR A 156 15.13 27.98 38.98
N VAL A 157 16.42 27.84 39.31
CA VAL A 157 17.30 26.84 38.71
C VAL A 157 16.83 25.42 39.05
N ASP A 158 16.45 25.16 40.30
CA ASP A 158 15.94 23.85 40.73
C ASP A 158 14.62 23.49 40.03
N GLU A 159 13.68 24.44 39.95
CA GLU A 159 12.41 24.23 39.26
C GLU A 159 12.60 23.94 37.76
N LYS A 160 13.52 24.65 37.10
CA LYS A 160 13.83 24.42 35.68
C LYS A 160 14.58 23.11 35.47
N THR A 161 15.49 22.75 36.37
CA THR A 161 16.24 21.48 36.32
C THR A 161 15.30 20.29 36.51
N GLU A 162 14.36 20.37 37.44
CA GLU A 162 13.36 19.31 37.66
C GLU A 162 12.39 19.17 36.48
N LYS A 163 11.99 20.27 35.82
CA LYS A 163 11.21 20.22 34.57
C LYS A 163 12.00 19.57 33.45
N LEU A 164 13.26 19.97 33.24
CA LEU A 164 14.15 19.40 32.23
C LEU A 164 14.35 17.89 32.44
N LYS A 165 14.57 17.46 33.68
CA LYS A 165 14.71 16.04 34.04
C LYS A 165 13.46 15.23 33.72
N LYS A 166 12.27 15.79 33.98
CA LYS A 166 10.99 15.15 33.62
C LYS A 166 10.84 15.01 32.10
N GLU A 167 11.18 16.05 31.34
CA GLU A 167 11.14 16.01 29.87
C GLU A 167 12.11 14.98 29.31
N ILE A 168 13.37 14.94 29.79
CA ILE A 168 14.36 13.93 29.38
C ILE A 168 13.86 12.51 29.68
N SER A 169 13.22 12.30 30.83
CA SER A 169 12.62 11.00 31.17
C SER A 169 11.49 10.63 30.22
N SER A 170 10.60 11.57 29.89
CA SER A 170 9.52 11.33 28.92
C SER A 170 10.05 11.05 27.51
N PHE A 171 11.10 11.77 27.09
CA PHE A 171 11.76 11.58 25.80
C PHE A 171 12.44 10.21 25.71
N THR A 172 13.05 9.75 26.81
CA THR A 172 13.64 8.41 26.88
C THR A 172 12.60 7.32 26.70
N LYS A 173 11.45 7.43 27.37
CA LYS A 173 10.34 6.48 27.21
C LYS A 173 9.79 6.49 25.79
N PHE A 174 9.61 7.67 25.21
CA PHE A 174 9.17 7.80 23.81
C PHE A 174 10.15 7.14 22.84
N ARG A 175 11.47 7.30 23.07
CA ARG A 175 12.51 6.65 22.28
C ARG A 175 12.42 5.12 22.40
N GLU A 176 12.24 4.60 23.60
CA GLU A 176 12.12 3.15 23.85
C GLU A 176 10.88 2.57 23.14
N GLU A 177 9.72 3.20 23.28
CA GLU A 177 8.47 2.79 22.63
C GLU A 177 8.58 2.85 21.10
N THR A 178 9.14 3.93 20.56
CA THR A 178 9.37 4.08 19.11
C THR A 178 10.35 3.03 18.60
N SER A 179 11.44 2.76 19.34
CA SER A 179 12.42 1.74 18.97
C SER A 179 11.80 0.34 18.94
N PHE A 180 10.91 0.04 19.90
CA PHE A 180 10.19 -1.22 19.95
C PHE A 180 9.22 -1.38 18.77
N GLU A 181 8.44 -0.36 18.44
CA GLU A 181 7.52 -0.40 17.28
C GLU A 181 8.29 -0.50 15.95
N VAL A 182 9.44 0.17 15.81
CA VAL A 182 10.33 0.02 14.63
C VAL A 182 10.85 -1.41 14.51
N GLN A 183 11.28 -2.02 15.62
CA GLN A 183 11.74 -3.41 15.62
C GLN A 183 10.62 -4.36 15.18
N LYS A 184 9.42 -4.21 15.73
CA LYS A 184 8.24 -5.00 15.37
C LYS A 184 7.86 -4.81 13.90
N MET A 185 8.00 -3.61 13.36
CA MET A 185 7.79 -3.34 11.94
C MET A 185 8.81 -4.07 11.06
N ASN A 186 10.08 -4.06 11.44
CA ASN A 186 11.13 -4.80 10.73
C ASN A 186 10.86 -6.32 10.72
N GLU A 187 10.48 -6.90 11.85
CA GLU A 187 10.11 -8.32 11.91
C GLU A 187 8.92 -8.65 11.00
N ARG A 188 7.91 -7.78 10.94
CA ARG A 188 6.77 -7.95 10.03
C ARG A 188 7.18 -7.84 8.56
N LEU A 189 8.07 -6.90 8.22
CA LEU A 189 8.60 -6.76 6.87
C LEU A 189 9.39 -8.01 6.44
N THR A 190 10.24 -8.55 7.31
CA THR A 190 10.96 -9.81 7.02
C THR A 190 9.99 -10.97 6.79
N ARG A 191 8.90 -11.07 7.57
CA ARG A 191 7.86 -12.09 7.32
C ARG A 191 7.15 -11.87 5.99
N MET A 192 6.85 -10.63 5.63
CA MET A 192 6.23 -10.31 4.33
C MET A 192 7.17 -10.66 3.17
N GLU A 193 8.47 -10.38 3.30
CA GLU A 193 9.49 -10.74 2.32
C GLU A 193 9.56 -12.26 2.13
N ASN A 194 9.58 -13.03 3.22
CA ASN A 194 9.56 -14.49 3.16
C ASN A 194 8.30 -15.04 2.48
N ASN A 195 7.13 -14.52 2.85
CA ASN A 195 5.86 -14.92 2.22
C ASN A 195 5.83 -14.58 0.73
N PHE A 196 6.43 -13.46 0.33
CA PHE A 196 6.54 -13.05 -1.07
C PHE A 196 7.49 -13.97 -1.85
N ASN A 197 8.63 -14.34 -1.26
CA ASN A 197 9.54 -15.31 -1.84
C ASN A 197 8.87 -16.69 -2.03
N ASP A 198 8.11 -17.15 -1.03
CA ASP A 198 7.35 -18.40 -1.13
C ASP A 198 6.29 -18.34 -2.23
N LEU A 199 5.59 -17.22 -2.36
CA LEU A 199 4.63 -16.99 -3.43
C LEU A 199 5.30 -17.00 -4.81
N GLN A 200 6.44 -16.34 -4.97
CA GLN A 200 7.20 -16.37 -6.22
C GLN A 200 7.63 -17.79 -6.59
N MET A 201 8.13 -18.56 -5.62
CA MET A 201 8.51 -19.96 -5.84
C MET A 201 7.30 -20.83 -6.21
N ALA A 202 6.14 -20.60 -5.57
CA ALA A 202 4.90 -21.29 -5.91
C ALA A 202 4.44 -20.99 -7.35
N ILE A 203 4.51 -19.71 -7.76
CA ILE A 203 4.19 -19.29 -9.13
C ILE A 203 5.15 -19.92 -10.14
N LEU A 204 6.47 -19.86 -9.89
CA LEU A 204 7.48 -20.47 -10.76
C LEU A 204 7.27 -21.99 -10.91
N ARG A 205 6.98 -22.70 -9.81
CA ARG A 205 6.66 -24.14 -9.84
C ARG A 205 5.41 -24.42 -10.67
N LYS A 206 4.36 -23.60 -10.52
CA LYS A 206 3.13 -23.74 -11.31
C LYS A 206 3.38 -23.50 -12.79
N ILE A 207 4.11 -22.44 -13.16
CA ILE A 207 4.49 -22.17 -14.56
C ILE A 207 5.35 -23.30 -15.13
N GLY A 208 6.30 -23.81 -14.33
CA GLY A 208 7.10 -24.99 -14.69
C GLY A 208 6.25 -26.22 -14.98
N GLY A 209 5.28 -26.51 -14.10
CA GLY A 209 4.30 -27.59 -14.28
C GLY A 209 3.45 -27.41 -15.53
N TYR A 210 2.91 -26.21 -15.78
CA TYR A 210 2.17 -25.92 -17.02
C TYR A 210 3.05 -26.11 -18.26
N GLY A 211 4.33 -25.73 -18.20
CA GLY A 211 5.27 -25.95 -19.31
C GLY A 211 5.52 -27.43 -19.61
N GLU A 212 5.53 -28.28 -18.58
CA GLU A 212 5.62 -29.73 -18.72
C GLU A 212 4.32 -30.33 -19.27
N ASP A 213 3.16 -29.90 -18.75
CA ASP A 213 1.84 -30.32 -19.23
C ASP A 213 1.66 -29.96 -20.71
N ILE A 214 2.03 -28.75 -21.13
CA ILE A 214 1.97 -28.32 -22.54
C ILE A 214 2.89 -29.18 -23.42
N LYS A 215 4.09 -29.56 -22.94
CA LYS A 215 4.98 -30.46 -23.67
C LYS A 215 4.39 -31.86 -23.83
N ASN A 216 3.74 -32.37 -22.79
CA ASN A 216 3.07 -33.68 -22.84
C ASN A 216 1.88 -33.65 -23.81
N ILE A 217 1.03 -32.62 -23.74
CA ILE A 217 -0.07 -32.41 -24.70
C ILE A 217 0.47 -32.30 -26.13
N SER A 218 1.56 -31.56 -26.34
CA SER A 218 2.19 -31.44 -27.67
C SER A 218 2.70 -32.78 -28.19
N ARG A 219 3.24 -33.64 -27.32
CA ARG A 219 3.68 -35.00 -27.68
C ARG A 219 2.49 -35.87 -28.05
N GLU A 220 1.45 -35.90 -27.23
CA GLU A 220 0.21 -36.65 -27.49
C GLU A 220 -0.50 -36.18 -28.77
N MET A 221 -0.48 -34.86 -29.03
CA MET A 221 -1.02 -34.27 -30.25
C MET A 221 -0.26 -34.75 -31.49
N HIS A 222 1.08 -34.82 -31.43
CA HIS A 222 1.90 -35.38 -32.51
C HIS A 222 1.62 -36.87 -32.71
N GLU A 223 1.55 -37.67 -31.64
CA GLU A 223 1.24 -39.11 -31.73
C GLU A 223 -0.16 -39.37 -32.31
N THR A 224 -1.13 -38.52 -31.97
CA THR A 224 -2.49 -38.56 -32.51
C THR A 224 -2.48 -38.19 -34.01
N GLN A 225 -1.74 -37.15 -34.39
CA GLN A 225 -1.57 -36.76 -35.79
C GLN A 225 -0.91 -37.88 -36.62
N ASP A 226 0.12 -38.53 -36.08
CA ASP A 226 0.80 -39.65 -36.71
C ASP A 226 -0.14 -40.86 -36.87
N SER A 227 -0.95 -41.14 -35.84
CA SER A 227 -1.95 -42.20 -35.87
C SER A 227 -3.04 -41.93 -36.92
N PHE A 228 -3.49 -40.68 -37.02
CA PHE A 228 -4.47 -40.27 -38.02
C PHE A 228 -3.89 -40.33 -39.43
N SER A 229 -2.62 -39.93 -39.63
CA SER A 229 -1.93 -40.04 -40.92
C SER A 229 -1.84 -41.50 -41.37
N LYS A 230 -1.45 -42.41 -40.47
CA LYS A 230 -1.40 -43.86 -40.74
C LYS A 230 -2.76 -44.46 -41.11
N ILE A 231 -3.88 -43.89 -40.65
CA ILE A 231 -5.23 -44.35 -41.00
C ILE A 231 -5.72 -43.69 -42.30
N LEU A 232 -5.46 -42.38 -42.47
CA LEU A 232 -5.91 -41.62 -43.63
C LEU A 232 -5.19 -42.02 -44.91
N ASP A 233 -3.89 -42.27 -44.87
CA ASP A 233 -3.09 -42.63 -46.04
C ASP A 233 -3.67 -43.87 -46.77
N PRO A 234 -3.88 -45.03 -46.11
CA PRO A 234 -4.47 -46.19 -46.77
C PRO A 234 -5.94 -45.97 -47.16
N LEU A 235 -6.72 -45.18 -46.42
CA LEU A 235 -8.10 -44.83 -46.80
C LEU A 235 -8.14 -44.02 -48.08
N THR A 236 -7.24 -43.04 -48.20
CA THR A 236 -7.12 -42.16 -49.38
C THR A 236 -6.61 -42.95 -50.58
N ASP A 237 -5.65 -43.85 -50.37
CA ASP A 237 -5.14 -44.74 -51.40
C ASP A 237 -6.21 -45.73 -51.88
N ASN A 238 -6.97 -46.33 -50.95
CA ASN A 238 -8.11 -47.21 -51.27
C ASN A 238 -9.20 -46.48 -52.06
N ILE A 239 -9.53 -45.23 -51.72
CA ILE A 239 -10.51 -44.43 -52.47
C ILE A 239 -10.00 -44.13 -53.88
N ARG A 240 -8.71 -43.79 -54.04
CA ARG A 240 -8.10 -43.56 -55.36
C ARG A 240 -8.06 -44.84 -56.19
N GLU A 241 -7.79 -45.97 -55.57
CA GLU A 241 -7.79 -47.27 -56.24
C GLU A 241 -9.22 -47.67 -56.66
N LEU A 242 -10.20 -47.48 -55.78
CA LEU A 242 -11.62 -47.65 -56.11
C LEU A 242 -12.02 -46.74 -57.28
N GLN A 243 -11.71 -45.44 -57.25
CA GLN A 243 -11.97 -44.54 -58.38
C GLN A 243 -11.29 -44.99 -59.67
N ARG A 244 -10.09 -45.58 -59.63
CA ARG A 244 -9.45 -46.17 -60.81
C ARG A 244 -10.18 -47.40 -61.32
N ILE A 245 -10.73 -48.24 -60.44
CA ILE A 245 -11.49 -49.43 -60.82
C ILE A 245 -12.86 -49.02 -61.38
N THR A 246 -13.58 -48.15 -60.68
CA THR A 246 -14.94 -47.72 -61.08
C THR A 246 -14.92 -46.73 -62.25
N GLY A 247 -13.89 -45.89 -62.35
CA GLY A 247 -13.75 -44.89 -63.42
C GLY A 247 -13.21 -45.43 -64.73
N LYS A 248 -12.77 -46.70 -64.79
CA LYS A 248 -12.22 -47.29 -66.04
C LYS A 248 -13.29 -47.77 -67.02
N ASP A 249 -14.56 -47.84 -66.61
CA ASP A 249 -15.68 -48.20 -67.49
C ASP A 249 -16.48 -47.00 -68.02
N SER A 250 -16.12 -45.76 -67.66
CA SER A 250 -16.85 -44.55 -68.11
C SER A 250 -16.20 -43.79 -69.26
N SER A 251 -15.25 -44.38 -69.99
CA SER A 251 -14.68 -43.77 -71.19
C SER A 251 -14.63 -44.75 -72.36
N ARG A 252 -15.81 -45.08 -72.89
CA ARG A 252 -16.06 -45.20 -74.33
C ARG A 252 -17.28 -44.35 -74.70
N GLU A 253 -17.18 -43.04 -74.46
CA GLU A 253 -17.99 -42.06 -75.18
C GLU A 253 -17.11 -40.85 -75.46
N GLU A 254 -16.90 -40.61 -76.75
CA GLU A 254 -16.14 -39.48 -77.28
C GLU A 254 -16.83 -38.18 -76.89
N VAL A 255 -16.20 -37.38 -76.02
CA VAL A 255 -16.60 -35.99 -75.83
C VAL A 255 -15.81 -35.12 -76.81
N PRO A 256 -16.48 -34.29 -77.63
CA PRO A 256 -15.81 -33.42 -78.60
C PRO A 256 -14.90 -32.41 -77.92
N GLN A 257 -13.76 -32.15 -78.56
CA GLN A 257 -12.86 -31.05 -78.23
C GLN A 257 -13.64 -29.73 -78.13
N GLN A 258 -13.79 -29.19 -76.91
CA GLN A 258 -14.07 -27.78 -76.71
C GLN A 258 -12.78 -27.08 -76.29
N GLU A 259 -12.58 -25.94 -76.94
CA GLU A 259 -11.43 -25.04 -76.87
C GLU A 259 -11.03 -24.67 -75.43
N PRO A 260 -9.75 -24.35 -75.22
CA PRO A 260 -9.26 -23.95 -73.91
C PRO A 260 -9.77 -22.55 -73.56
N GLU A 261 -10.82 -22.46 -72.74
CA GLU A 261 -11.15 -21.21 -72.06
C GLU A 261 -10.06 -20.90 -71.02
N GLU A 262 -9.47 -19.74 -71.23
CA GLU A 262 -8.41 -19.09 -70.49
C GLU A 262 -8.80 -18.95 -69.00
N LYS A 263 -8.11 -19.68 -68.12
CA LYS A 263 -8.29 -19.54 -66.68
C LYS A 263 -7.88 -18.13 -66.24
N PRO A 264 -8.73 -17.38 -65.52
CA PRO A 264 -8.32 -16.13 -64.92
C PRO A 264 -7.24 -16.39 -63.86
N GLU A 265 -6.12 -15.67 -63.96
CA GLU A 265 -5.02 -15.69 -63.00
C GLU A 265 -5.53 -15.46 -61.57
N PRO A 266 -5.03 -16.21 -60.58
CA PRO A 266 -5.32 -15.91 -59.19
C PRO A 266 -4.75 -14.53 -58.83
N PRO A 267 -5.52 -13.65 -58.16
CA PRO A 267 -5.05 -12.31 -57.82
C PRO A 267 -3.78 -12.38 -56.95
N PRO A 268 -2.84 -11.43 -57.13
CA PRO A 268 -1.58 -11.42 -56.40
C PRO A 268 -1.84 -11.41 -54.90
N ARG A 269 -1.36 -12.44 -54.21
CA ARG A 269 -1.39 -12.51 -52.75
C ARG A 269 -0.62 -11.30 -52.21
N LYS A 270 -1.34 -10.36 -51.60
CA LYS A 270 -0.74 -9.22 -50.90
C LYS A 270 0.28 -9.74 -49.89
N PRO A 271 1.49 -9.18 -49.82
CA PRO A 271 2.47 -9.59 -48.83
C PRO A 271 1.88 -9.33 -47.44
N ILE A 272 1.75 -10.40 -46.66
CA ILE A 272 1.46 -10.34 -45.24
C ILE A 272 2.59 -9.53 -44.62
N ARG A 273 2.33 -8.25 -44.33
CA ARG A 273 3.22 -7.42 -43.52
C ARG A 273 3.32 -8.11 -42.17
N LYS A 274 4.50 -8.67 -41.89
CA LYS A 274 4.89 -9.03 -40.54
C LYS A 274 4.95 -7.73 -39.75
N GLU A 275 3.85 -7.36 -39.11
CA GLU A 275 3.89 -6.41 -38.01
C GLU A 275 4.80 -7.04 -36.97
N LYS A 276 6.03 -6.52 -36.92
CA LYS A 276 6.90 -6.73 -35.78
C LYS A 276 6.19 -6.03 -34.63
N ASN A 277 5.48 -6.82 -33.84
CA ASN A 277 5.09 -6.41 -32.50
C ASN A 277 6.39 -6.29 -31.72
N ASP A 278 6.99 -5.10 -31.78
CA ASP A 278 8.14 -4.70 -30.99
C ASP A 278 7.67 -4.61 -29.53
N PHE A 279 7.62 -5.78 -28.89
CA PHE A 279 7.34 -5.97 -27.48
C PHE A 279 8.38 -5.26 -26.58
N GLU A 280 9.55 -4.89 -27.14
CA GLU A 280 10.59 -4.13 -26.45
C GLU A 280 10.21 -2.68 -26.14
N ASP A 281 9.31 -2.07 -26.90
CA ASP A 281 8.85 -0.69 -26.64
C ASP A 281 7.86 -0.60 -25.46
N TYR A 282 7.33 -1.74 -24.99
CA TYR A 282 6.43 -1.80 -23.84
C TYR A 282 7.16 -1.94 -22.49
N LEU A 283 8.48 -2.11 -22.50
CA LEU A 283 9.30 -2.37 -21.31
C LEU A 283 10.31 -1.26 -20.98
N ARG A 284 10.31 -0.15 -21.73
CA ARG A 284 11.09 1.06 -21.42
C ARG A 284 10.18 2.17 -20.91
#